data_AF-A0A0B6ZA69-F1
#
_entry.id   AF-A0A0B6ZA69-F1
#
_cell.length_a   1.000
_cell.length_b   1.000
_cell.length_c   1.000
_cell.angle_alpha   90.00
_cell.angle_beta   90.00
_cell.angle_gamma   90.00
#
_symmetry.space_group_name_H-M   'P 1'
#
loop_
_entity.id
_entity.type
_entity.pdbx_description
1 polymer ?
#
loop_
_entity_poly.entity_id
_entity_poly.type
_entity_poly.pdbx_seq_one_letter_code
_entity_poly.pdbx_strand_id
1 'polypeptide(L)'
;MQKKHADAAVLLIKHGANVNLTNGRGFTALLEACDANTTELVDILLREGSNPNLLDGYPLQAAVQHSSVEIWKLLIRAGADVDKRNYLNHALWFGDYSMFMAVLKSGANVNKLNILGESPLQFACMNSNSRRFAIEPLLEYGADVLGGNCRTTLLHMAS
;
A
#
# COMPACT_ATOMS: atom_id res chain seq x y z
N MET A 1 -12.38 2.15 23.99
CA MET A 1 -11.03 2.65 24.32
C MET A 1 -10.45 3.54 23.22
N GLN A 2 -10.56 3.17 21.93
CA GLN A 2 -9.95 3.93 20.81
C GLN A 2 -10.39 5.40 20.71
N LYS A 3 -11.67 5.72 20.90
CA LYS A 3 -12.18 7.10 20.83
C LYS A 3 -11.47 8.05 21.82
N LYS A 4 -11.22 7.59 23.04
CA LYS A 4 -10.50 8.37 24.08
C LYS A 4 -9.03 8.64 23.69
N HIS A 5 -8.39 7.71 22.98
CA HIS A 5 -7.02 7.90 22.49
C HIS A 5 -6.97 8.86 21.30
N ALA A 6 -7.97 8.81 20.41
CA ALA A 6 -8.12 9.75 19.31
C ALA A 6 -8.35 11.18 19.81
N ASP A 7 -9.24 11.37 20.78
CA ASP A 7 -9.51 12.69 21.38
C ASP A 7 -8.26 13.29 22.05
N ALA A 8 -7.47 12.46 22.74
CA ALA A 8 -6.21 12.87 23.35
C ALA A 8 -5.15 13.25 22.29
N ALA A 9 -5.04 12.49 21.20
CA ALA A 9 -4.11 12.79 20.11
C ALA A 9 -4.44 14.15 19.46
N VAL A 10 -5.73 14.40 19.15
CA VAL A 10 -6.19 15.68 18.61
C VAL A 10 -5.87 16.84 19.56
N LEU A 11 -6.13 16.67 20.85
CA LEU A 11 -5.86 17.71 21.84
C LEU A 11 -4.39 18.07 21.89
N LEU A 12 -3.49 17.07 21.87
CA LEU A 12 -2.04 17.29 21.89
C LEU A 12 -1.56 18.01 20.63
N ILE A 13 -2.06 17.61 19.45
CA ILE A 13 -1.68 18.26 18.18
C ILE A 13 -2.14 19.73 18.16
N LYS A 14 -3.36 20.01 18.63
CA LYS A 14 -3.85 21.39 18.79
C LYS A 14 -3.02 22.26 19.73
N HIS A 15 -2.28 21.65 20.65
CA HIS A 15 -1.35 22.34 21.56
C HIS A 15 0.11 22.32 21.06
N GLY A 16 0.34 22.07 19.78
CA GLY A 16 1.64 22.17 19.13
C GLY A 16 2.47 20.89 19.14
N ALA A 17 1.89 19.73 19.49
CA ALA A 17 2.59 18.47 19.31
C ALA A 17 2.84 18.20 17.81
N ASN A 18 4.08 17.88 17.46
CA ASN A 18 4.43 17.54 16.09
C ASN A 18 3.95 16.11 15.77
N VAL A 19 2.93 16.01 14.91
CA VAL A 19 2.27 14.77 14.51
C VAL A 19 3.17 13.80 13.73
N ASN A 20 4.30 14.29 13.21
CA ASN A 20 5.25 13.53 12.41
C ASN A 20 6.42 12.95 13.21
N LEU A 21 6.46 13.15 14.52
CA LEU A 21 7.50 12.57 15.38
C LEU A 21 7.35 11.05 15.49
N THR A 22 8.49 10.39 15.63
CA THR A 22 8.55 8.97 15.92
C THR A 22 8.65 8.74 17.43
N ASN A 23 8.00 7.68 17.93
CA ASN A 23 8.21 7.20 19.28
C ASN A 23 9.58 6.48 19.45
N GLY A 24 9.85 5.95 20.64
CA GLY A 24 11.11 5.24 20.93
C GLY A 24 11.35 3.96 20.10
N ARG A 25 10.36 3.48 19.35
CA ARG A 25 10.48 2.36 18.40
C ARG A 25 10.69 2.81 16.95
N GLY A 26 10.72 4.11 16.69
CA GLY A 26 10.84 4.67 15.35
C GLY A 26 9.52 4.76 14.58
N PHE A 27 8.36 4.61 15.24
CA PHE A 27 7.04 4.68 14.57
C PHE A 27 6.40 6.04 14.76
N THR A 28 5.83 6.60 13.68
CA THR A 28 4.96 7.77 13.76
C THR A 28 3.58 7.37 14.30
N ALA A 29 2.85 8.34 14.84
CA ALA A 29 1.46 8.11 15.27
C ALA A 29 0.58 7.57 14.12
N LEU A 30 0.80 8.06 12.90
CA LEU A 30 0.09 7.58 11.71
C LEU A 30 0.40 6.10 11.41
N LEU A 31 1.66 5.68 11.50
CA LEU A 31 2.02 4.29 11.27
C LEU A 31 1.39 3.37 12.31
N GLU A 32 1.41 3.74 13.60
CA GLU A 32 0.75 2.94 14.64
C GLU A 32 -0.76 2.84 14.43
N ALA A 33 -1.41 3.93 13.98
CA ALA A 33 -2.83 3.91 13.66
C ALA A 33 -3.15 2.98 12.47
N CYS A 34 -2.28 2.94 11.46
CA CYS A 34 -2.41 2.04 10.30
C CYS A 34 -2.18 0.57 10.69
N ASP A 35 -1.17 0.28 11.50
CA ASP A 35 -0.85 -1.08 12.00
C ASP A 35 -1.93 -1.60 12.98
N ALA A 36 -2.53 -0.71 13.75
CA ALA A 36 -3.71 -1.03 14.56
C ALA A 36 -5.01 -1.13 13.74
N ASN A 37 -4.96 -0.88 12.42
CA ASN A 37 -6.09 -0.84 11.50
C ASN A 37 -7.25 0.07 11.98
N THR A 38 -6.90 1.24 12.54
CA THR A 38 -7.85 2.19 13.16
C THR A 38 -8.23 3.32 12.22
N THR A 39 -9.16 3.07 11.30
CA THR A 39 -9.56 4.02 10.24
C THR A 39 -9.91 5.42 10.75
N GLU A 40 -10.65 5.54 11.86
CA GLU A 40 -11.03 6.83 12.45
C GLU A 40 -9.79 7.63 12.90
N LEU A 41 -8.83 6.97 13.55
CA LEU A 41 -7.60 7.61 14.00
C LEU A 41 -6.69 7.98 12.81
N VAL A 42 -6.65 7.15 11.77
CA VAL A 42 -5.94 7.47 10.53
C VAL A 42 -6.52 8.73 9.87
N ASP A 43 -7.84 8.82 9.70
CA ASP A 43 -8.49 10.00 9.09
C ASP A 43 -8.17 11.27 9.90
N ILE A 44 -8.28 11.20 11.23
CA ILE A 44 -7.96 12.31 12.13
C ILE A 44 -6.49 12.75 11.96
N LEU A 45 -5.55 11.82 12.05
CA LEU A 45 -4.12 12.13 11.99
C LEU A 45 -3.73 12.73 10.63
N LEU A 46 -4.32 12.26 9.54
CA LEU A 46 -4.10 12.83 8.20
C LEU A 46 -4.66 14.26 8.08
N ARG A 47 -5.85 14.52 8.63
CA ARG A 47 -6.44 15.88 8.67
C ARG A 47 -5.61 16.86 9.48
N GLU A 48 -4.93 16.38 10.52
CA GLU A 48 -4.03 17.17 11.36
C GLU A 48 -2.61 17.28 10.78
N GLY A 49 -2.40 16.92 9.51
CA GLY A 49 -1.15 17.17 8.77
C GLY A 49 -0.08 16.08 8.90
N SER A 50 -0.46 14.85 9.26
CA SER A 50 0.47 13.72 9.18
C SER A 50 0.95 13.49 7.75
N ASN A 51 2.25 13.32 7.58
CA ASN A 51 2.85 13.00 6.29
C ASN A 51 2.78 11.48 6.06
N PRO A 52 1.99 10.99 5.08
CA PRO A 52 1.81 9.57 4.84
C PRO A 52 3.03 8.89 4.18
N ASN A 53 4.01 9.67 3.72
CA ASN A 53 5.21 9.18 3.04
C ASN A 53 6.41 8.96 3.97
N LEU A 54 6.26 9.26 5.27
CA LEU A 54 7.33 9.02 6.26
C LEU A 54 7.62 7.54 6.40
N LEU A 55 8.84 7.26 6.88
CA LEU A 55 9.34 5.90 7.06
C LEU A 55 9.19 5.12 5.75
N ASP A 56 9.69 5.65 4.64
CA ASP A 56 9.71 4.96 3.35
C ASP A 56 8.35 4.35 2.91
N GLY A 57 7.26 5.09 3.20
CA GLY A 57 5.90 4.69 2.83
C GLY A 57 5.36 3.46 3.59
N TYR A 58 5.89 3.15 4.78
CA TYR A 58 5.34 2.09 5.64
C TYR A 58 3.84 2.24 5.99
N PRO A 59 3.24 3.45 6.11
CA PRO A 59 1.80 3.56 6.31
C PRO A 59 0.95 2.87 5.23
N LEU A 60 1.30 3.06 3.93
CA LEU A 60 0.65 2.35 2.83
C LEU A 60 0.93 0.84 2.89
N GLN A 61 2.14 0.44 3.29
CA GLN A 61 2.49 -0.97 3.44
C GLN A 61 1.60 -1.66 4.48
N ALA A 62 1.38 -1.03 5.64
CA ALA A 62 0.50 -1.54 6.70
C ALA A 62 -0.94 -1.71 6.19
N ALA A 63 -1.46 -0.74 5.43
CA ALA A 63 -2.78 -0.84 4.81
C ALA A 63 -2.89 -2.09 3.90
N VAL A 64 -1.87 -2.38 3.08
CA VAL A 64 -1.82 -3.59 2.23
C VAL A 64 -1.74 -4.86 3.07
N GLN A 65 -0.92 -4.90 4.12
CA GLN A 65 -0.77 -6.07 5.01
C GLN A 65 -2.07 -6.44 5.73
N HIS A 66 -2.86 -5.44 6.11
CA HIS A 66 -4.17 -5.65 6.74
C HIS A 66 -5.33 -5.75 5.74
N SER A 67 -5.06 -5.73 4.43
CA SER A 67 -6.10 -5.66 3.40
C SER A 67 -7.09 -4.51 3.59
N SER A 68 -6.66 -3.42 4.24
CA SER A 68 -7.51 -2.28 4.61
C SER A 68 -7.63 -1.28 3.47
N VAL A 69 -8.56 -1.55 2.54
CA VAL A 69 -8.84 -0.69 1.37
C VAL A 69 -9.24 0.73 1.79
N GLU A 70 -9.88 0.88 2.95
CA GLU A 70 -10.31 2.18 3.44
C GLU A 70 -9.14 3.04 3.92
N ILE A 71 -8.24 2.48 4.74
CA ILE A 71 -7.00 3.16 5.15
C ILE A 71 -6.14 3.48 3.92
N TRP A 72 -6.04 2.55 2.96
CA TRP A 72 -5.36 2.80 1.69
C TRP A 72 -5.91 4.06 0.99
N LYS A 73 -7.24 4.14 0.82
CA LYS A 73 -7.88 5.30 0.17
C LYS A 73 -7.66 6.60 0.94
N LEU A 74 -7.68 6.57 2.27
CA LEU A 74 -7.38 7.75 3.10
C LEU A 74 -5.96 8.25 2.86
N LEU A 75 -4.98 7.33 2.89
CA LEU A 75 -3.57 7.66 2.65
C LEU A 75 -3.34 8.23 1.24
N ILE A 76 -3.92 7.61 0.21
CA ILE A 76 -3.82 8.12 -1.17
C ILE A 76 -4.41 9.54 -1.30
N ARG A 77 -5.59 9.79 -0.69
CA ARG A 77 -6.20 11.13 -0.66
C ARG A 77 -5.34 12.16 0.05
N ALA A 78 -4.54 11.74 1.04
CA ALA A 78 -3.58 12.59 1.74
C ALA A 78 -2.24 12.75 1.01
N GLY A 79 -2.10 12.26 -0.22
CA GLY A 79 -0.90 12.43 -1.05
C GLY A 79 0.18 11.38 -0.80
N ALA A 80 -0.20 10.18 -0.34
CA ALA A 80 0.74 9.06 -0.26
C ALA A 80 1.20 8.63 -1.66
N ASP A 81 2.50 8.37 -1.79
CA ASP A 81 3.15 7.94 -3.03
C ASP A 81 2.89 6.45 -3.26
N VAL A 82 1.97 6.18 -4.20
CA VAL A 82 1.57 4.83 -4.60
C VAL A 82 2.71 4.00 -5.19
N ASP A 83 3.79 4.64 -5.64
CA ASP A 83 4.97 3.99 -6.19
C ASP A 83 6.17 4.10 -5.24
N LYS A 84 5.97 4.40 -3.96
CA LYS A 84 7.08 4.44 -3.01
C LYS A 84 7.72 3.06 -2.81
N ARG A 85 6.89 2.02 -2.70
CA ARG A 85 7.30 0.60 -2.61
C ARG A 85 6.64 -0.21 -3.71
N ASN A 86 6.80 -1.53 -3.67
CA ASN A 86 6.16 -2.45 -4.61
C ASN A 86 4.79 -2.92 -4.08
N TYR A 87 3.90 -1.99 -3.69
CA TYR A 87 2.63 -2.33 -3.05
C TYR A 87 1.75 -3.23 -3.91
N LEU A 88 1.79 -3.07 -5.23
CA LEU A 88 1.08 -3.92 -6.18
C LEU A 88 1.52 -5.39 -6.06
N ASN A 89 2.83 -5.65 -6.00
CA ASN A 89 3.38 -6.99 -5.78
C ASN A 89 3.00 -7.56 -4.39
N HIS A 90 2.99 -6.72 -3.35
CA HIS A 90 2.57 -7.17 -2.02
C HIS A 90 1.07 -7.53 -2.00
N ALA A 91 0.21 -6.75 -2.64
CA ALA A 91 -1.22 -7.05 -2.76
C ALA A 91 -1.45 -8.37 -3.54
N LEU A 92 -0.68 -8.60 -4.61
CA LEU A 92 -0.69 -9.88 -5.34
C LEU A 92 -0.26 -11.05 -4.45
N TRP A 93 0.77 -10.86 -3.62
CA TRP A 93 1.26 -11.89 -2.72
C TRP A 93 0.21 -12.34 -1.70
N PHE A 94 -0.51 -11.39 -1.09
CA PHE A 94 -1.59 -11.69 -0.15
C PHE A 94 -2.85 -12.26 -0.82
N GLY A 95 -3.01 -12.07 -2.13
CA GLY A 95 -4.12 -12.64 -2.90
C GLY A 95 -5.46 -11.92 -2.71
N ASP A 96 -5.46 -10.73 -2.11
CA ASP A 96 -6.69 -9.95 -1.91
C ASP A 96 -7.01 -9.11 -3.14
N TYR A 97 -8.03 -9.53 -3.89
CA TYR A 97 -8.50 -8.84 -5.09
C TYR A 97 -8.93 -7.40 -4.84
N SER A 98 -9.60 -7.13 -3.71
CA SER A 98 -10.11 -5.79 -3.40
C SER A 98 -8.97 -4.82 -3.12
N MET A 99 -7.96 -5.25 -2.36
CA MET A 99 -6.76 -4.48 -2.13
C MET A 99 -5.97 -4.29 -3.44
N PHE A 100 -5.75 -5.37 -4.19
CA PHE A 100 -5.07 -5.32 -5.49
C PHE A 100 -5.70 -4.29 -6.45
N MET A 101 -7.03 -4.32 -6.60
CA MET A 101 -7.74 -3.36 -7.44
C MET A 101 -7.68 -1.94 -6.87
N ALA A 102 -7.65 -1.77 -5.55
CA ALA A 102 -7.47 -0.46 -4.94
C ALA A 102 -6.09 0.14 -5.26
N VAL A 103 -5.03 -0.67 -5.22
CA VAL A 103 -3.68 -0.24 -5.60
C VAL A 103 -3.63 0.15 -7.09
N LEU A 104 -4.14 -0.68 -8.00
CA LEU A 104 -4.18 -0.38 -9.43
C LEU A 104 -4.95 0.91 -9.74
N LYS A 105 -6.15 1.06 -9.19
CA LYS A 105 -6.99 2.25 -9.38
C LYS A 105 -6.38 3.53 -8.81
N SER A 106 -5.41 3.41 -7.91
CA SER A 106 -4.68 4.54 -7.34
C SER A 106 -3.55 5.05 -8.25
N GLY A 107 -3.39 4.45 -9.43
CA GLY A 107 -2.38 4.88 -10.42
C GLY A 107 -1.00 4.26 -10.20
N ALA A 108 -0.91 3.13 -9.49
CA ALA A 108 0.34 2.40 -9.32
C ALA A 108 0.97 2.06 -10.68
N ASN A 109 2.28 2.20 -10.81
CA ASN A 109 2.99 1.78 -12.01
C ASN A 109 2.92 0.26 -12.16
N VAL A 110 2.07 -0.17 -13.11
CA VAL A 110 1.80 -1.58 -13.43
C VAL A 110 3.03 -2.35 -13.95
N ASN A 111 4.07 -1.63 -14.39
CA ASN A 111 5.33 -2.18 -14.91
C ASN A 111 6.50 -1.99 -13.94
N LYS A 112 6.26 -1.50 -12.72
CA LYS A 112 7.32 -1.31 -11.72
C LYS A 112 7.92 -2.65 -11.31
N LEU A 113 9.20 -2.82 -11.59
CA LEU A 113 9.93 -4.04 -11.27
C LEU A 113 10.14 -4.17 -9.77
N ASN A 114 9.94 -5.39 -9.25
CA ASN A 114 10.27 -5.71 -7.87
C ASN A 114 11.80 -5.82 -7.65
N ILE A 115 12.24 -6.15 -6.45
CA ILE A 115 13.66 -6.29 -6.11
C ILE A 115 14.37 -7.43 -6.86
N LEU A 116 13.63 -8.38 -7.41
CA LEU A 116 14.12 -9.48 -8.25
C LEU A 116 14.14 -9.09 -9.75
N GLY A 117 13.68 -7.89 -10.08
CA GLY A 117 13.56 -7.41 -11.45
C GLY A 117 12.36 -7.99 -12.21
N GLU A 118 11.36 -8.49 -11.49
CA GLU A 118 10.14 -9.06 -12.08
C GLU A 118 9.05 -8.00 -12.19
N SER A 119 8.31 -8.00 -13.29
CA SER A 119 7.10 -7.18 -13.42
C SER A 119 5.97 -7.74 -12.56
N PRO A 120 4.99 -6.92 -12.15
CA PRO A 120 3.79 -7.38 -11.45
C PRO A 120 3.05 -8.49 -12.20
N LEU A 121 3.06 -8.46 -13.55
CA LEU A 121 2.48 -9.52 -14.38
C LEU A 121 3.25 -10.83 -14.30
N GLN A 122 4.59 -10.80 -14.35
CA GLN A 122 5.42 -11.99 -14.14
C GLN A 122 5.19 -12.58 -12.75
N PHE A 123 5.17 -11.73 -11.73
CA PHE A 123 4.91 -12.15 -10.35
C PHE A 123 3.55 -12.80 -10.20
N ALA A 124 2.50 -12.20 -10.78
CA ALA A 124 1.16 -12.76 -10.77
C ALA A 124 1.06 -14.14 -11.42
N CYS A 125 1.81 -14.37 -12.51
CA CYS A 125 1.86 -15.68 -13.17
C CYS A 125 2.58 -16.74 -12.36
N MET A 126 3.62 -16.40 -11.60
CA MET A 126 4.33 -17.36 -10.74
C MET A 126 3.57 -17.67 -9.44
N ASN A 127 2.75 -16.74 -8.97
CA ASN A 127 2.01 -16.90 -7.72
C ASN A 127 0.61 -17.50 -7.96
N SER A 128 0.39 -18.71 -7.43
CA SER A 128 -0.89 -19.43 -7.58
C SER A 128 -2.10 -18.69 -7.02
N ASN A 129 -1.91 -17.84 -6.01
CA ASN A 129 -3.00 -17.12 -5.34
C ASN A 129 -3.53 -15.97 -6.20
N SER A 130 -2.66 -15.31 -6.96
CA SER A 130 -3.02 -14.14 -7.79
C SER A 130 -3.28 -14.46 -9.25
N ARG A 131 -2.75 -15.58 -9.77
CA ARG A 131 -2.80 -15.94 -11.20
C ARG A 131 -4.21 -15.84 -11.79
N ARG A 132 -5.23 -16.25 -11.04
CA ARG A 132 -6.61 -16.35 -11.54
C ARG A 132 -7.33 -15.00 -11.71
N PHE A 133 -6.93 -13.97 -10.95
CA PHE A 133 -7.65 -12.69 -10.93
C PHE A 133 -6.81 -11.51 -11.43
N ALA A 134 -5.47 -11.62 -11.41
CA ALA A 134 -4.61 -10.47 -11.62
C ALA A 134 -4.23 -10.24 -13.08
N ILE A 135 -4.22 -11.30 -13.92
CA ILE A 135 -3.72 -11.20 -15.30
C ILE A 135 -4.56 -10.22 -16.13
N GLU A 136 -5.89 -10.43 -16.17
CA GLU A 136 -6.78 -9.57 -16.96
C GLU A 136 -6.70 -8.09 -16.52
N PRO A 137 -6.85 -7.73 -15.23
CA PRO A 137 -6.72 -6.34 -14.80
C PRO A 137 -5.33 -5.73 -15.06
N LEU A 138 -4.24 -6.50 -14.89
CA LEU A 138 -2.91 -5.99 -15.18
C LEU A 138 -2.77 -5.62 -16.67
N LEU A 139 -3.26 -6.47 -17.58
CA LEU A 139 -3.25 -6.20 -19.01
C LEU A 139 -4.13 -5.00 -19.39
N GLU A 140 -5.32 -4.88 -18.80
CA GLU A 140 -6.20 -3.72 -19.00
C GLU A 140 -5.57 -2.39 -18.58
N TYR A 141 -4.75 -2.42 -17.52
CA TYR A 141 -4.02 -1.25 -17.02
C TYR A 141 -2.66 -1.03 -17.73
N GLY A 142 -2.35 -1.79 -18.77
CA GLY A 142 -1.18 -1.60 -19.62
C GLY A 142 0.08 -2.33 -19.17
N ALA A 143 -0.05 -3.49 -18.50
CA ALA A 143 1.10 -4.33 -18.17
C ALA A 143 1.79 -4.87 -19.42
N ASP A 144 3.11 -4.72 -19.47
CA ASP A 144 3.94 -5.23 -20.55
C ASP A 144 4.14 -6.74 -20.42
N VAL A 145 3.68 -7.50 -21.43
CA VAL A 145 3.84 -8.95 -21.52
C VAL A 145 5.31 -9.38 -21.67
N LEU A 146 6.21 -8.44 -21.93
CA LEU A 146 7.65 -8.69 -22.05
C LEU A 146 8.48 -7.96 -20.98
N GLY A 147 7.83 -7.28 -20.02
CA GLY A 147 8.51 -6.47 -19.01
C GLY A 147 9.18 -7.33 -17.93
N GLY A 148 10.40 -6.95 -17.50
CA GLY A 148 11.18 -7.60 -16.44
C GLY A 148 12.36 -8.43 -16.95
N ASN A 149 13.03 -9.17 -16.06
CA ASN A 149 14.30 -9.87 -16.34
C ASN A 149 14.20 -11.15 -17.19
N CYS A 150 12.99 -11.68 -17.44
CA CYS A 150 12.82 -12.96 -18.13
C CYS A 150 12.63 -12.77 -19.65
N ARG A 151 13.68 -13.05 -20.45
CA ARG A 151 13.62 -13.22 -21.92
C ARG A 151 12.81 -14.47 -22.34
N THR A 152 12.51 -15.36 -21.40
CA THR A 152 11.77 -16.60 -21.61
C THR A 152 10.31 -16.34 -21.22
N THR A 153 9.51 -16.09 -22.25
CA THR A 153 8.09 -15.69 -22.31
C THR A 153 7.19 -16.16 -21.17
N LEU A 154 6.32 -15.25 -20.70
CA LEU A 154 5.15 -15.48 -19.83
C LEU A 154 4.33 -16.74 -20.22
N LEU A 155 4.28 -17.08 -21.52
CA LEU A 155 3.68 -18.31 -22.04
C LEU A 155 4.26 -19.60 -21.43
N HIS A 156 5.56 -19.66 -21.15
CA HIS A 156 6.18 -20.82 -20.50
C HIS A 156 5.90 -20.89 -18.99
N MET A 157 5.51 -19.77 -18.37
CA MET A 157 5.11 -19.74 -16.96
C MET A 157 3.60 -19.97 -16.76
N ALA A 158 2.82 -19.90 -17.84
CA ALA A 158 1.38 -20.12 -17.85
C ALA A 158 0.97 -21.58 -18.12
N SER A 159 1.92 -22.45 -18.53
CA SER A 159 1.74 -23.90 -18.66
C SER A 159 1.87 -24.61 -17.32
#